data_AF-A0A2A3HL16-F1
#
_entry.id   AF-A0A2A3HL16-F1
#
_cell.length_a   1.000
_cell.length_b   1.000
_cell.length_c   1.000
_cell.angle_alpha   90.00
_cell.angle_beta   90.00
_cell.angle_gamma   90.00
#
_symmetry.space_group_name_H-M   'P 1'
#
loop_
_entity.id
_entity.type
_entity.pdbx_description
1 polymer ?
#
loop_
_entity_poly.entity_id
_entity_poly.type
_entity_poly.pdbx_seq_one_letter_code
_entity_poly.pdbx_strand_id
1 'polypeptide(L)'
;MNDKELVDSITTAIREMRHKGVSIMIASQDPMSLPSEIIELSSIVIMHKFSSLAWVKHVQKAIAALQTLTPTAMSSLTSGEAYLWANKATDRAFTQRPVKILIRPRVTKHGGDTINAMKLPL
;
A
#
# COMPACT_ATOMS: atom_id res chain seq x y z
N MET A 1 10.91 2.39 12.02
CA MET A 1 10.33 3.59 12.62
C MET A 1 10.50 3.44 14.13
N ASN A 2 11.61 3.95 14.70
CA ASN A 2 11.96 3.70 16.12
C ASN A 2 11.40 4.75 17.08
N ASP A 3 10.56 5.63 16.57
CA ASP A 3 9.88 6.65 17.36
C ASP A 3 8.49 6.12 17.74
N LYS A 4 8.35 5.71 19.01
CA LYS A 4 7.11 5.18 19.56
C LYS A 4 6.01 6.24 19.60
N GLU A 5 6.34 7.50 19.87
CA GLU A 5 5.36 8.58 19.93
C GLU A 5 4.76 8.85 18.55
N LEU A 6 5.60 8.80 17.50
CA LEU A 6 5.14 8.91 16.11
C LEU A 6 4.20 7.75 15.73
N VAL A 7 4.56 6.51 16.08
CA VAL A 7 3.73 5.33 15.83
C VAL A 7 2.37 5.46 16.52
N ASP A 8 2.35 5.86 17.79
CA ASP A 8 1.14 5.98 18.58
C ASP A 8 0.25 7.12 18.04
N SER A 9 0.87 8.22 17.59
CA SER A 9 0.17 9.35 16.95
C SER A 9 -0.46 8.96 15.61
N ILE A 10 0.27 8.26 14.74
CA ILE A 10 -0.25 7.77 13.45
C ILE A 10 -1.38 6.77 13.70
N THR A 11 -1.21 5.84 14.64
CA THR A 11 -2.21 4.82 14.97
C THR A 11 -3.50 5.47 15.49
N THR A 12 -3.38 6.50 16.34
CA THR A 12 -4.52 7.28 16.82
C THR A 12 -5.23 7.97 15.65
N ALA A 13 -4.49 8.63 14.77
CA ALA A 13 -5.06 9.29 13.60
C ALA A 13 -5.76 8.29 12.65
N ILE A 14 -5.22 7.09 12.47
CA ILE A 14 -5.85 5.99 11.71
C ILE A 14 -7.19 5.59 12.35
N ARG A 15 -7.21 5.35 13.67
CA ARG A 15 -8.42 4.95 14.39
C ARG A 15 -9.51 6.02 14.34
N GLU A 16 -9.12 7.29 14.26
CA GLU A 16 -10.04 8.43 14.23
C GLU A 16 -10.33 8.96 12.82
N MET A 17 -9.83 8.33 11.74
CA MET A 17 -9.97 8.82 10.35
C MET A 17 -11.40 9.22 9.98
N ARG A 18 -12.40 8.41 10.36
CA ARG A 18 -13.81 8.68 10.06
C ARG A 18 -14.42 9.80 10.89
N HIS A 19 -13.94 9.98 12.13
CA HIS A 19 -14.41 11.03 13.02
C HIS A 19 -13.81 12.39 12.66
N LYS A 20 -12.56 12.39 12.21
CA LYS A 20 -11.80 13.60 11.86
C LYS A 20 -11.89 13.97 10.38
N GLY A 21 -12.51 13.13 9.54
CA GLY A 21 -12.58 13.36 8.10
C GLY A 21 -11.21 13.36 7.42
N VAL A 22 -10.26 12.57 7.93
CA VAL A 22 -8.89 12.49 7.41
C VAL A 22 -8.63 11.14 6.76
N SER A 23 -7.74 11.14 5.77
CA SER A 23 -7.21 9.92 5.14
C SER A 23 -5.70 9.87 5.27
N ILE A 24 -5.16 8.70 5.59
CA ILE A 24 -3.72 8.49 5.75
C ILE A 24 -3.23 7.55 4.66
N MET A 25 -2.20 7.97 3.92
CA MET A 25 -1.49 7.13 2.96
C MET A 25 -0.07 6.87 3.46
N ILE A 26 0.27 5.60 3.64
CA ILE A 26 1.61 5.16 4.07
C ILE A 26 2.24 4.43 2.90
N ALA A 27 3.40 4.91 2.46
CA ALA A 27 4.23 4.26 1.47
C ALA A 27 5.56 3.86 2.12
N SER A 28 5.89 2.57 2.11
CA SER A 28 7.13 2.04 2.68
C SER A 28 7.81 1.11 1.69
N GLN A 29 9.14 1.16 1.67
CA GLN A 29 10.00 0.18 0.98
C GLN A 29 10.49 -0.93 1.91
N ASP A 30 10.18 -0.84 3.21
CA ASP A 30 10.48 -1.86 4.21
C ASP A 30 9.21 -2.12 5.07
N PRO A 31 8.38 -3.11 4.70
CA PRO A 31 7.16 -3.41 5.44
C PRO A 31 7.43 -3.89 6.87
N MET A 32 8.64 -4.40 7.18
CA MET A 32 8.98 -4.82 8.55
C MET A 32 9.13 -3.63 9.51
N SER A 33 9.38 -2.43 8.96
CA SER A 33 9.48 -1.20 9.74
C SER A 33 8.13 -0.64 10.18
N LEU A 34 7.02 -1.17 9.62
CA LEU A 34 5.66 -0.79 9.97
C LEU A 34 5.16 -1.68 11.12
N PRO A 35 4.63 -1.10 12.20
CA PRO A 35 3.89 -1.86 13.22
C PRO A 35 2.72 -2.63 12.61
N SER A 36 2.50 -3.87 13.06
CA SER A 36 1.39 -4.71 12.57
C SER A 36 0.03 -4.03 12.67
N GLU A 37 -0.20 -3.25 13.74
CA GLU A 37 -1.46 -2.52 13.95
C GLU A 37 -1.78 -1.56 12.81
N ILE A 38 -0.77 -0.93 12.19
CA ILE A 38 -0.98 -0.04 11.04
C ILE A 38 -1.44 -0.84 9.82
N ILE A 39 -0.86 -2.02 9.60
CA ILE A 39 -1.23 -2.90 8.49
C ILE A 39 -2.65 -3.45 8.73
N GLU A 40 -2.94 -3.91 9.94
CA GLU A 40 -4.27 -4.43 10.34
C GLU A 40 -5.39 -3.40 10.16
N LEU A 41 -5.12 -2.12 10.49
CA LEU A 41 -6.09 -1.04 10.34
C LEU A 41 -6.20 -0.49 8.91
N SER A 42 -5.36 -0.95 7.98
CA SER A 42 -5.35 -0.46 6.60
C SER A 42 -6.67 -0.78 5.90
N SER A 43 -7.29 0.23 5.29
CA SER A 43 -8.51 0.02 4.50
C SER A 43 -8.23 -0.49 3.09
N ILE A 44 -7.04 -0.16 2.56
CA ILE A 44 -6.54 -0.61 1.26
C ILE A 44 -5.07 -0.94 1.45
N VAL A 45 -4.63 -2.07 0.87
CA VAL A 45 -3.23 -2.48 0.83
C VAL A 45 -2.84 -2.72 -0.63
N ILE A 46 -1.82 -2.00 -1.09
CA ILE A 46 -1.24 -2.14 -2.42
C ILE A 46 0.20 -2.63 -2.26
N MET A 47 0.49 -3.80 -2.81
CA MET A 47 1.82 -4.43 -2.72
C MET A 47 2.45 -4.51 -4.10
N HIS A 48 3.55 -3.79 -4.26
CA HIS A 48 4.40 -3.85 -5.44
C HIS A 48 5.41 -5.00 -5.35
N LYS A 49 6.18 -5.18 -6.43
CA LYS A 49 7.24 -6.18 -6.54
C LYS A 49 8.19 -6.16 -5.33
N PHE A 50 8.39 -7.33 -4.72
CA PHE A 50 9.49 -7.63 -3.81
C PHE A 50 9.76 -9.14 -3.78
N SER A 51 10.90 -9.57 -3.23
CA SER A 51 11.34 -10.97 -3.20
C SER A 51 11.49 -11.57 -1.79
N SER A 52 11.23 -10.80 -0.74
CA SER A 52 11.38 -11.24 0.65
C SER A 52 10.23 -12.15 1.12
N LEU A 53 10.56 -13.38 1.51
CA LEU A 53 9.62 -14.30 2.17
C LEU A 53 9.13 -13.73 3.51
N ALA A 54 10.02 -13.09 4.28
CA ALA A 54 9.68 -12.52 5.57
C ALA A 54 8.60 -11.42 5.41
N TRP A 55 8.68 -10.62 4.36
CA TRP A 55 7.71 -9.57 4.07
C TRP A 55 6.33 -10.15 3.72
N VAL A 56 6.27 -11.20 2.91
CA VAL A 56 4.99 -11.91 2.62
C VAL A 56 4.38 -12.41 3.93
N LYS A 57 5.16 -13.11 4.76
CA LYS A 57 4.67 -13.65 6.04
C LYS A 57 4.19 -12.54 6.98
N HIS A 58 4.88 -11.41 7.02
CA HIS A 58 4.52 -10.28 7.86
C HIS A 58 3.15 -9.70 7.50
N VAL A 59 2.91 -9.41 6.22
CA VAL A 59 1.60 -8.88 5.78
C VAL A 59 0.47 -9.91 5.91
N GLN A 60 0.76 -11.21 5.69
CA GLN A 60 -0.20 -12.29 5.87
C GLN A 60 -0.62 -12.49 7.32
N LYS A 61 0.30 -12.28 8.27
CA LYS A 61 0.01 -12.33 9.70
C LYS A 61 -0.95 -11.21 10.10
N ALA A 62 -0.79 -10.02 9.52
CA ALA A 62 -1.65 -8.86 9.77
C ALA A 62 -3.04 -8.99 9.10
N ILE A 63 -3.11 -9.50 7.86
CA ILE A 63 -4.37 -9.57 7.11
C ILE A 63 -4.57 -10.97 6.51
N ALA A 64 -5.55 -11.72 7.04
CA ALA A 64 -5.84 -13.08 6.63
C ALA A 64 -6.18 -13.22 5.13
N ALA A 65 -6.86 -12.23 4.54
CA ALA A 65 -7.19 -12.25 3.11
C ALA A 65 -5.94 -12.30 2.20
N LEU A 66 -4.76 -11.91 2.71
CA LEU A 66 -3.50 -11.93 1.97
C LEU A 66 -2.81 -13.30 1.96
N GLN A 67 -3.37 -14.33 2.60
CA GLN A 67 -2.77 -15.67 2.70
C GLN A 67 -2.47 -16.33 1.34
N THR A 68 -3.13 -15.91 0.28
CA THR A 68 -2.89 -16.44 -1.08
C THR A 68 -1.66 -15.84 -1.77
N LEU A 69 -1.02 -14.81 -1.19
CA LEU A 69 0.23 -14.27 -1.72
C LEU A 69 1.38 -15.25 -1.55
N THR A 70 2.24 -15.30 -2.56
CA THR A 70 3.48 -16.09 -2.51
C THR A 70 4.67 -15.19 -2.88
N PRO A 71 5.88 -15.47 -2.36
CA PRO A 71 7.07 -14.73 -2.76
C PRO A 71 7.31 -14.77 -4.27
N THR A 72 7.00 -15.90 -4.91
CA THR A 72 7.09 -16.07 -6.37
C THR A 72 6.11 -15.17 -7.11
N ALA A 73 4.86 -15.06 -6.65
CA ALA A 73 3.89 -14.14 -7.24
C ALA A 73 4.36 -12.68 -7.11
N MET A 74 4.88 -12.30 -5.93
CA MET A 74 5.38 -10.95 -5.69
C MET A 74 6.62 -10.61 -6.54
N SER A 75 7.55 -11.54 -6.68
CA SER A 75 8.78 -11.32 -7.45
C SER A 75 8.54 -11.31 -8.97
N SER A 76 7.46 -11.96 -9.42
CA SER A 76 7.03 -11.98 -10.82
C SER A 76 6.46 -10.64 -11.31
N LEU A 77 6.06 -9.75 -10.39
CA LEU A 77 5.53 -8.44 -10.76
C LEU A 77 6.58 -7.61 -11.52
N THR A 78 6.09 -6.85 -12.49
CA THR A 78 6.85 -5.88 -13.27
C THR A 78 6.48 -4.45 -12.88
N SER A 79 7.17 -3.45 -13.46
CA SER A 79 6.87 -2.05 -13.19
C SER A 79 5.43 -1.72 -13.57
N GLY A 80 4.69 -1.08 -12.66
CA GLY A 80 3.27 -0.80 -12.82
C GLY A 80 2.35 -1.93 -12.36
N GLU A 81 2.83 -3.15 -12.10
CA GLU A 81 1.99 -4.21 -11.53
C GLU A 81 2.02 -4.20 -10.00
N ALA A 82 0.87 -4.54 -9.40
CA ALA A 82 0.72 -4.69 -7.96
C ALA A 82 -0.39 -5.69 -7.60
N TYR A 83 -0.41 -6.15 -6.36
CA TYR A 83 -1.59 -6.79 -5.76
C TYR A 83 -2.33 -5.78 -4.89
N LEU A 84 -3.65 -5.71 -5.03
CA LEU A 84 -4.53 -4.85 -4.24
C LEU A 84 -5.50 -5.69 -3.42
N TRP A 85 -5.63 -5.37 -2.14
CA TRP A 85 -6.70 -5.81 -1.27
C TRP A 85 -7.36 -4.60 -0.62
N ALA A 86 -8.66 -4.68 -0.33
CA ALA A 86 -9.40 -3.66 0.40
C ALA A 86 -10.35 -4.29 1.41
N ASN A 87 -10.49 -3.67 2.59
CA ASN A 87 -11.41 -4.17 3.62
C ASN A 87 -12.90 -3.97 3.25
N LYS A 88 -13.18 -3.07 2.29
CA LYS A 88 -14.50 -2.78 1.73
C LYS A 88 -14.34 -2.44 0.25
N ALA A 89 -15.12 -3.10 -0.59
CA ALA A 89 -15.20 -2.82 -2.02
C ALA A 89 -16.55 -3.30 -2.57
N THR A 90 -17.00 -2.68 -3.65
CA THR A 90 -18.19 -3.14 -4.40
C THR A 90 -17.95 -4.50 -5.04
N ASP A 91 -16.76 -4.69 -5.60
CA ASP A 91 -16.32 -6.00 -6.11
C ASP A 91 -15.75 -6.84 -4.96
N ARG A 92 -16.40 -7.98 -4.71
CA ARG A 92 -16.06 -8.92 -3.63
C ARG A 92 -14.69 -9.56 -3.81
N ALA A 93 -14.14 -9.59 -5.02
CA ALA A 93 -12.81 -10.15 -5.24
C ALA A 93 -11.74 -9.44 -4.39
N PHE A 94 -11.85 -8.11 -4.26
CA PHE A 94 -10.89 -7.28 -3.52
C PHE A 94 -10.99 -7.41 -2.01
N THR A 95 -12.14 -7.85 -1.48
CA THR A 95 -12.31 -8.09 -0.04
C THR A 95 -11.88 -9.50 0.38
N GLN A 96 -12.02 -10.47 -0.53
CA GLN A 96 -11.72 -11.87 -0.27
C GLN A 96 -10.24 -12.23 -0.46
N ARG A 97 -9.55 -11.58 -1.41
CA ARG A 97 -8.16 -11.89 -1.74
C ARG A 97 -7.44 -10.70 -2.38
N PRO A 98 -6.11 -10.70 -2.39
CA PRO A 98 -5.34 -9.78 -3.21
C PRO A 98 -5.58 -10.05 -4.69
N VAL A 99 -5.99 -9.02 -5.41
CA VAL A 99 -6.24 -9.04 -6.86
C VAL A 99 -5.08 -8.36 -7.56
N LYS A 100 -4.52 -8.99 -8.59
CA LYS A 100 -3.48 -8.38 -9.41
C LYS A 100 -4.09 -7.22 -10.21
N ILE A 101 -3.45 -6.06 -10.16
CA ILE A 101 -3.85 -4.84 -10.85
C ILE A 101 -2.69 -4.26 -11.67
N LEU A 102 -3.03 -3.42 -12.64
CA LEU A 102 -2.10 -2.57 -13.36
C LEU A 102 -2.32 -1.11 -12.97
N ILE A 103 -1.26 -0.47 -12.49
CA ILE A 103 -1.22 0.93 -12.12
C ILE A 103 -0.70 1.73 -13.30
N ARG A 104 -1.47 2.75 -13.70
CA ARG A 104 -1.09 3.63 -14.81
C ARG A 104 0.19 4.42 -14.48
N PRO A 105 1.05 4.68 -15.49
CA PRO A 105 2.19 5.59 -15.31
C PRO A 105 1.75 6.94 -14.76
N ARG A 106 2.63 7.58 -13.98
CA ARG A 106 2.38 8.94 -13.51
C ARG A 106 2.34 9.91 -14.69
N VAL A 107 1.42 10.85 -14.63
CA VAL A 107 1.33 11.98 -15.58
C VAL A 107 2.34 13.09 -15.28
N THR A 108 3.11 12.94 -14.19
CA THR A 108 4.12 13.89 -13.72
C THR A 108 5.51 13.26 -13.74
N LYS A 109 6.53 14.08 -13.99
CA LYS A 109 7.92 13.67 -13.81
C LYS A 109 8.28 13.64 -12.32
N HIS A 110 9.39 12.98 -12.01
CA HIS A 110 10.01 13.10 -10.69
C HIS A 110 10.29 14.59 -10.40
N GLY A 111 9.90 15.06 -9.21
CA GLY A 111 9.95 16.49 -8.85
C GLY A 111 8.61 17.23 -9.00
N GLY A 112 7.58 16.60 -9.57
CA GLY A 112 6.24 17.20 -9.65
C GLY A 112 5.98 18.04 -10.90
N ASP A 113 6.92 18.05 -11.86
CA ASP A 113 6.69 18.73 -13.14
C ASP A 113 5.53 18.06 -13.88
N THR A 114 4.45 18.84 -14.06
CA THR A 114 3.30 18.48 -14.87
C THR A 114 3.52 18.91 -16.32
N ILE A 115 2.80 18.32 -17.27
CA ILE A 115 2.88 18.71 -18.70
C ILE A 115 2.58 20.21 -18.89
N ASN A 116 1.74 20.81 -18.04
CA ASN A 116 1.43 22.25 -18.07
C ASN A 116 2.54 23.14 -17.47
N ALA A 117 3.50 22.58 -16.73
CA ALA A 117 4.64 23.31 -16.17
C ALA A 117 5.80 23.46 -17.18
N MET A 118 5.74 22.77 -18.33
CA MET A 118 6.68 22.95 -19.42
C MET A 118 6.07 23.92 -20.43
N LYS A 119 6.61 25.13 -20.55
CA LYS A 119 6.48 25.89 -21.81
C LYS A 119 7.13 25.02 -22.89
N LEU A 120 6.32 24.32 -23.69
CA LEU A 120 6.80 23.69 -24.91
C LEU A 120 7.39 24.81 -25.80
N PRO A 121 8.63 24.70 -26.29
CA PRO A 121 9.02 25.49 -27.45
C PRO A 121 8.20 24.98 -28.65
N LEU A 122 7.68 25.93 -29.43
CA LEU A 122 7.09 25.67 -30.75
C LEU A 122 8.11 25.00 -31.67
#